data_AF-A0A4Y1Z7X9-F1
#
_entry.id   AF-A0A4Y1Z7X9-F1
#
_cell.length_a   1.000
_cell.length_b   1.000
_cell.length_c   1.000
_cell.angle_alpha   90.00
_cell.angle_beta   90.00
_cell.angle_gamma   90.00
#
_symmetry.space_group_name_H-M   'P 1'
#
loop_
_entity.id
_entity.type
_entity.pdbx_description
1 polymer ?
#
loop_
_entity_poly.entity_id
_entity_poly.type
_entity_poly.pdbx_seq_one_letter_code
_entity_poly.pdbx_strand_id
1 'polypeptide(L)' 'MTKLLPKIKIHPVFWLVIAAGTLTGHLWGTVMAFVIVLIHELGHALTARLFGWNVLEIELLPFGGVAK' A
#
# COMPACT_ATOMS: atom_id res chain seq x y z
N MET A 1 -7.49 -20.43 12.55
CA MET A 1 -7.39 -20.06 11.12
C MET A 1 -6.66 -18.74 10.99
N THR A 2 -5.35 -18.77 10.78
CA THR A 2 -4.56 -17.58 10.44
C THR A 2 -5.09 -16.99 9.15
N LYS A 3 -5.57 -15.74 9.17
CA LYS A 3 -5.90 -15.02 7.94
C LYS A 3 -4.66 -15.01 7.06
N LEU A 4 -4.78 -15.60 5.87
CA LEU A 4 -3.68 -15.67 4.90
C LEU A 4 -3.39 -14.30 4.28
N LEU A 5 -4.37 -13.39 4.30
CA LEU A 5 -4.29 -12.06 3.71
C LEU A 5 -4.57 -10.99 4.77
N PRO A 6 -3.64 -10.04 5.01
CA PRO A 6 -3.91 -8.86 5.82
C PRO A 6 -5.01 -8.02 5.14
N LYS A 7 -5.81 -7.31 5.94
CA LYS A 7 -6.81 -6.39 5.38
C LYS A 7 -6.07 -5.23 4.69
N ILE A 8 -6.50 -4.87 3.49
CA ILE A 8 -5.99 -3.70 2.77
C ILE A 8 -7.01 -2.57 2.91
N LYS A 9 -6.57 -1.44 3.45
CA LYS A 9 -7.35 -0.19 3.47
C LYS A 9 -6.69 0.85 2.58
N ILE A 10 -7.50 1.62 1.87
CA ILE A 10 -7.03 2.73 1.03
C ILE A 10 -7.48 4.03 1.68
N HIS A 11 -6.53 4.90 2.02
CA HIS A 11 -6.82 6.18 2.65
C HIS A 11 -7.53 7.13 1.66
N PRO A 12 -8.54 7.92 2.04
CA PRO A 12 -9.27 8.80 1.11
C PRO A 12 -8.39 9.74 0.28
N VAL A 13 -7.29 10.25 0.87
CA VAL A 13 -6.32 11.14 0.19
C VAL A 13 -5.58 10.43 -0.95
N PHE A 14 -5.53 9.09 -0.95
CA PHE A 14 -5.00 8.31 -2.08
C PHE A 14 -5.73 8.66 -3.39
N TRP A 15 -7.04 8.80 -3.34
CA TRP A 15 -7.86 9.13 -4.51
C TRP A 15 -7.59 10.54 -5.03
N LEU A 16 -7.25 11.49 -4.14
CA LEU A 16 -6.85 12.83 -4.54
C LEU A 16 -5.53 12.82 -5.34
N VAL A 17 -4.57 11.98 -4.95
CA VAL A 17 -3.30 11.84 -5.69
C VAL A 17 -3.53 11.22 -7.07
N ILE A 18 -4.37 10.19 -7.17
CA ILE A 18 -4.77 9.60 -8.46
C ILE A 18 -5.45 10.65 -9.35
N ALA A 19 -6.38 11.44 -8.79
CA ALA A 19 -7.07 12.49 -9.52
C ALA A 19 -6.10 13.58 -10.00
N ALA A 20 -5.20 14.05 -9.14
CA ALA A 20 -4.17 15.04 -9.50
C ALA A 20 -3.21 14.51 -10.58
N GLY A 21 -2.77 13.25 -10.47
CA GLY A 21 -1.95 12.59 -11.48
C GLY A 21 -2.66 12.48 -12.83
N THR A 22 -3.96 12.20 -12.83
CA THR A 22 -4.79 12.16 -14.05
C THR A 22 -4.94 13.55 -14.66
N LEU A 23 -5.28 14.56 -13.86
CA LEU A 23 -5.49 15.94 -14.32
C LEU A 23 -4.21 16.60 -14.85
N THR A 24 -3.05 16.21 -14.32
CA THR A 24 -1.74 16.74 -14.76
C THR A 24 -1.09 15.93 -15.89
N GLY A 25 -1.72 14.85 -16.36
CA GLY A 25 -1.18 13.99 -17.42
C GLY A 25 -0.11 12.97 -16.97
N HIS A 26 0.09 12.81 -15.66
CA HIS A 26 1.10 11.91 -15.06
C HIS A 26 0.49 10.60 -14.52
N LEU A 27 -0.62 10.13 -15.10
CA LEU A 27 -1.33 8.93 -14.62
C LEU A 27 -0.40 7.71 -14.51
N TRP A 28 0.42 7.46 -15.53
CA TRP A 28 1.29 6.28 -15.55
C TRP A 28 2.36 6.33 -14.47
N GLY A 29 3.02 7.48 -14.30
CA GLY A 29 4.01 7.68 -13.23
C GLY A 29 3.38 7.54 -11.84
N THR A 30 2.17 8.05 -11.67
CA THR A 30 1.40 7.94 -10.42
C THR A 30 1.07 6.47 -10.11
N VAL A 31 0.57 5.71 -11.09
CA VAL A 31 0.28 4.28 -10.94
C VAL A 31 1.54 3.47 -10.66
N MET A 32 2.65 3.75 -11.37
CA MET A 32 3.92 3.07 -11.13
C MET A 32 4.44 3.33 -9.71
N ALA A 33 4.37 4.57 -9.21
CA ALA A 33 4.74 4.90 -7.84
C ALA A 33 3.91 4.09 -6.82
N PHE A 34 2.60 3.97 -7.03
CA PHE A 34 1.75 3.17 -6.16
C PHE A 34 2.08 1.67 -6.19
N VAL A 35 2.37 1.11 -7.36
CA VAL A 35 2.80 -0.29 -7.47
C VAL A 35 4.11 -0.54 -6.73
N ILE A 36 5.07 0.40 -6.83
CA ILE A 36 6.35 0.30 -6.12
C ILE A 36 6.13 0.30 -4.60
N VAL A 37 5.31 1.23 -4.09
CA VAL A 37 4.96 1.28 -2.65
C VAL A 37 4.27 0.00 -2.22
N LEU A 38 3.32 -0.52 -3.01
CA LEU A 38 2.63 -1.76 -2.69
C LEU A 38 3.61 -2.94 -2.54
N ILE A 39 4.56 -3.08 -3.48
CA ILE A 39 5.58 -4.13 -3.42
C ILE A 39 6.49 -3.93 -2.20
N HIS A 40 6.89 -2.70 -1.88
CA HIS A 40 7.70 -2.36 -0.71
C HIS A 40 7.04 -2.82 0.59
N GLU A 41 5.76 -2.46 0.80
CA GLU A 41 5.01 -2.80 2.01
C GLU A 41 4.72 -4.30 2.11
N LEU A 42 4.48 -4.98 0.99
CA LEU A 42 4.38 -6.44 0.96
C LEU A 42 5.70 -7.10 1.39
N GLY A 43 6.85 -6.52 1.04
CA GLY A 43 8.16 -6.96 1.52
C GLY A 43 8.31 -6.86 3.04
N HIS A 44 7.84 -5.76 3.64
CA HIS A 44 7.81 -5.61 5.10
C HIS A 44 6.87 -6.62 5.76
N ALA A 45 5.66 -6.79 5.21
CA ALA A 45 4.67 -7.73 5.75
C ALA A 45 5.14 -9.19 5.67
N LEU A 46 5.79 -9.56 4.56
CA LEU A 46 6.39 -10.88 4.39
C LEU A 46 7.52 -11.10 5.40
N THR A 47 8.42 -10.13 5.53
CA THR A 47 9.52 -10.17 6.52
C THR A 47 8.98 -10.34 7.93
N ALA A 48 8.06 -9.47 8.36
CA ALA A 48 7.43 -9.55 9.67
C ALA A 48 6.82 -10.94 9.94
N ARG A 49 6.14 -11.52 8.95
CA ARG A 49 5.57 -12.87 9.06
C ARG A 49 6.62 -13.97 9.17
N LEU A 50 7.72 -13.89 8.43
CA LEU A 50 8.84 -14.84 8.53
C LEU A 50 9.50 -14.81 9.91
N PHE A 51 9.49 -13.66 10.58
CA PHE A 51 9.96 -13.49 11.96
C PHE A 51 8.90 -13.77 13.03
N GLY A 52 7.71 -14.26 12.63
CA GLY A 52 6.63 -14.62 13.56
C GLY A 52 5.83 -13.44 14.11
N TRP A 53 5.99 -12.23 13.56
CA TRP A 53 5.17 -11.07 13.89
C TRP A 53 3.83 -11.12 13.15
N ASN A 54 2.75 -10.83 13.86
CA ASN A 54 1.40 -10.81 13.30
C ASN A 54 1.10 -9.44 12.70
N VAL A 55 1.10 -9.34 11.38
CA VAL A 55 0.59 -8.17 10.64
C VAL A 55 -0.91 -8.37 10.37
N LEU A 56 -1.75 -7.53 10.96
CA LEU A 56 -3.21 -7.60 10.92
C LEU A 56 -3.79 -6.79 9.76
N GLU A 57 -3.16 -5.67 9.39
CA GLU A 57 -3.67 -4.73 8.39
C GLU A 57 -2.54 -3.97 7.69
N ILE A 58 -2.66 -3.76 6.39
CA ILE A 58 -1.81 -2.86 5.60
C ILE A 58 -2.70 -1.70 5.14
N GLU A 59 -2.39 -0.50 5.60
CA GLU A 59 -3.08 0.72 5.18
C GLU A 59 -2.23 1.46 4.14
N LEU A 60 -2.74 1.60 2.92
CA LEU A 60 -2.11 2.35 1.85
C LEU A 60 -2.42 3.83 2.01
N LEU A 61 -1.36 4.60 2.22
CA LEU A 61 -1.36 6.05 2.30
C LEU A 61 -0.97 6.65 0.95
N PRO A 62 -1.19 7.95 0.75
CA PRO A 62 -0.86 8.62 -0.52
C PRO A 62 0.64 8.58 -0.85
N PHE A 63 1.50 8.43 0.16
CA PHE A 63 2.95 8.49 0.05
C PHE A 63 3.67 7.28 0.70
N GLY A 64 2.98 6.16 0.92
CA GLY A 64 3.55 4.99 1.60
C GLY A 64 2.49 3.99 2.07
N GLY A 65 2.86 3.07 2.97
CA GLY A 65 1.90 2.29 3.73
C GLY A 65 2.26 2.20 5.21
N VAL A 66 1.30 1.73 6.01
CA VAL A 66 1.52 1.39 7.41
C VAL A 66 1.03 -0.03 7.64
N ALA A 67 1.92 -0.88 8.13
CA ALA A 67 1.58 -2.20 8.65
C ALA A 67 1.15 -2.07 10.13
N LYS A 68 -0.05 -2.57 10.45
CA LYS A 68 -0.64 -2.65 11.79
C LYS A 68 -0.81 -4.10 12.20
#